data_AF-C0FYI1-F1
#
_entry.id   AF-C0FYI1-F1
#
_cell.length_a   1.000
_cell.length_b   1.000
_cell.length_c   1.000
_cell.angle_alpha   90.00
_cell.angle_beta   90.00
_cell.angle_gamma   90.00
#
_symmetry.space_group_name_H-M   'P 1'
#
loop_
_entity.id
_entity.type
_entity.pdbx_description
1 polymer ?
#
loop_
_entity_poly.entity_id
_entity_poly.type
_entity_poly.pdbx_seq_one_letter_code
_entity_poly.pdbx_strand_id
1 'polypeptide(L)'
;MVELDNKFHEILYTASGSRELRHVLSDFHHYAQRVRKITLSDKNRAVDSNNEHRKIVEALKQHDAQLAETLANQHIMKTIENMDHYGWDNLLKK
;
A
#
# COMPACT_ATOMS: atom_id res chain seq x y z
N MET A 1 -10.98 6.16 5.25
CA MET A 1 -10.25 4.96 4.75
C MET A 1 -8.83 5.28 4.34
N VAL A 2 -8.62 6.23 3.41
CA VAL A 2 -7.27 6.63 2.95
C VAL A 2 -6.35 7.10 4.08
N GLU A 3 -6.87 7.84 5.07
CA GLU A 3 -6.04 8.26 6.22
C GLU A 3 -5.54 7.08 7.06
N LEU A 4 -6.35 6.02 7.20
CA LEU A 4 -5.95 4.81 7.91
C LEU A 4 -4.94 4.00 7.10
N ASP A 5 -5.10 3.95 5.77
CA ASP A 5 -4.11 3.38 4.84
C ASP A 5 -2.75 4.09 4.96
N ASN A 6 -2.76 5.43 4.98
CA ASN A 6 -1.55 6.22 5.17
C ASN A 6 -0.86 5.94 6.50
N LYS A 7 -1.64 5.93 7.59
CA LYS A 7 -1.11 5.67 8.92
C LYS A 7 -0.52 4.27 9.03
N PHE A 8 -1.14 3.27 8.39
CA PHE A 8 -0.61 1.91 8.33
C PHE A 8 0.78 1.87 7.71
N HIS A 9 0.94 2.49 6.53
CA HIS A 9 2.23 2.53 5.83
C HIS A 9 3.29 3.34 6.60
N GLU A 10 2.93 4.48 7.17
CA GLU A 10 3.83 5.31 7.97
C GLU A 10 4.41 4.55 9.18
N ILE A 11 3.57 3.76 9.87
CA ILE A 11 4.00 2.92 10.99
C ILE A 11 5.01 1.87 10.50
N LEU A 12 4.74 1.19 9.39
CA LEU A 12 5.66 0.18 8.83
C LEU A 12 7.01 0.79 8.43
N TYR A 13 6.99 1.94 7.75
CA TYR A 13 8.21 2.61 7.32
C TYR A 13 9.04 3.08 8.50
N THR A 14 8.39 3.58 9.56
CA THR A 14 9.06 3.97 10.80
C THR A 14 9.65 2.76 11.53
N ALA A 15 8.94 1.63 11.54
CA ALA A 15 9.39 0.40 12.16
C ALA A 15 10.63 -0.21 11.50
N SER A 16 10.97 0.17 10.26
CA SER A 16 12.21 -0.26 9.59
C SER A 16 13.49 0.22 10.30
N GLY A 17 13.41 1.27 11.13
CA GLY A 17 14.57 1.85 11.81
C GLY A 17 15.55 2.58 10.90
N SER A 18 15.32 2.61 9.58
CA SER A 18 16.15 3.32 8.61
C SER A 18 15.48 4.63 8.21
N ARG A 19 16.17 5.75 8.47
CA ARG A 19 15.68 7.08 8.10
C ARG A 19 15.57 7.24 6.59
N GLU A 20 16.52 6.70 5.86
CA GLU A 20 16.62 6.75 4.41
C GLU A 20 15.48 5.95 3.76
N LEU A 21 15.24 4.70 4.23
CA LEU A 21 14.11 3.90 3.75
C LEU A 21 12.78 4.56 4.08
N ARG A 22 12.63 5.11 5.30
CA ARG A 22 11.40 5.82 5.67
C ARG A 22 11.11 6.97 4.71
N HIS A 23 12.09 7.81 4.41
CA HIS A 23 11.89 8.94 3.50
C HIS A 23 11.51 8.47 2.09
N VAL A 24 12.28 7.55 1.51
CA VAL A 24 12.04 7.06 0.15
C VAL A 24 10.65 6.43 0.02
N LEU A 25 10.27 5.57 0.97
CA LEU A 25 8.97 4.91 0.94
C LEU A 25 7.81 5.87 1.20
N SER A 26 7.97 6.84 2.11
CA SER A 26 6.98 7.89 2.33
C SER A 26 6.75 8.75 1.07
N ASP A 27 7.82 9.10 0.34
CA ASP A 27 7.72 9.90 -0.88
C ASP A 27 6.97 9.14 -1.98
N PHE A 28 7.30 7.87 -2.21
CA PHE A 28 6.57 7.03 -3.16
C PHE A 28 5.12 6.80 -2.73
N HIS A 29 4.88 6.60 -1.43
CA HIS A 29 3.53 6.47 -0.90
C HIS A 29 2.70 7.73 -1.17
N HIS A 30 3.25 8.91 -0.90
CA HIS A 30 2.58 10.18 -1.20
C HIS A 30 2.32 10.37 -2.70
N TYR A 31 3.28 10.02 -3.56
CA TYR A 31 3.11 10.08 -5.01
C TYR A 31 1.90 9.25 -5.48
N ALA A 32 1.79 8.02 -4.97
CA ALA A 32 0.68 7.12 -5.32
C ALA A 32 -0.63 7.38 -4.54
N GLN A 33 -0.63 8.31 -3.56
CA GLN A 33 -1.80 8.58 -2.71
C GLN A 33 -3.02 9.09 -3.47
N ARG A 34 -2.82 9.99 -4.45
CA ARG A 34 -3.92 10.52 -5.27
C ARG A 34 -4.66 9.39 -5.97
N VAL A 35 -3.89 8.48 -6.55
CA VAL A 35 -4.40 7.33 -7.29
C VAL A 35 -5.08 6.34 -6.34
N ARG A 36 -4.46 6.01 -5.20
CA ARG A 36 -5.08 5.16 -4.18
C ARG A 36 -6.38 5.74 -3.64
N LYS A 37 -6.51 7.06 -3.49
CA LYS A 37 -7.78 7.69 -3.06
C LYS A 37 -8.91 7.42 -4.04
N ILE A 38 -8.62 7.37 -5.34
CA ILE A 38 -9.61 7.07 -6.39
C ILE A 38 -9.95 5.58 -6.35
N THR A 39 -8.96 4.70 -6.37
CA THR A 39 -9.21 3.25 -6.43
C THR A 39 -9.80 2.68 -5.14
N LEU A 40 -9.44 3.22 -3.97
CA LEU A 40 -10.03 2.84 -2.67
C LEU A 40 -11.45 3.41 -2.45
N SER A 41 -11.98 4.22 -3.36
CA SER A 41 -13.40 4.57 -3.35
C SER A 41 -14.29 3.39 -3.77
N ASP A 42 -13.71 2.42 -4.49
CA ASP A 42 -14.33 1.12 -4.76
C ASP A 42 -14.32 0.27 -3.48
N LYS A 43 -15.52 -0.17 -3.06
CA LYS A 43 -15.70 -0.95 -1.83
C LYS A 43 -15.03 -2.33 -1.89
N ASN A 44 -14.98 -2.98 -3.03
CA ASN A 44 -14.36 -4.29 -3.18
C ASN A 44 -12.84 -4.14 -3.03
N ARG A 45 -12.25 -3.15 -3.73
CA ARG A 45 -10.81 -2.88 -3.61
C ARG A 45 -10.41 -2.49 -2.19
N ALA A 46 -11.23 -1.70 -1.52
CA ALA A 46 -11.07 -1.34 -0.12
C ALA A 46 -10.98 -2.58 0.80
N VAL A 47 -11.88 -3.54 0.64
CA VAL A 47 -11.89 -4.80 1.41
C VAL A 47 -10.65 -5.64 1.09
N ASP A 48 -10.30 -5.77 -0.18
CA ASP A 48 -9.15 -6.56 -0.62
C ASP A 48 -7.83 -5.99 -0.09
N SER A 49 -7.65 -4.65 -0.14
CA SER A 49 -6.47 -3.96 0.39
C SER A 49 -6.31 -4.20 1.90
N ASN A 50 -7.40 -4.16 2.65
CA ASN A 50 -7.36 -4.44 4.09
C ASN A 50 -7.00 -5.90 4.38
N ASN A 51 -7.48 -6.85 3.56
CA ASN A 51 -7.11 -8.26 3.69
C ASN A 51 -5.62 -8.48 3.39
N GLU A 52 -5.07 -7.77 2.40
CA GLU A 52 -3.65 -7.77 2.09
C GLU A 52 -2.82 -7.21 3.26
N HIS A 53 -3.20 -6.05 3.81
CA HIS A 53 -2.54 -5.47 5.00
C HIS A 53 -2.55 -6.44 6.18
N ARG A 54 -3.68 -7.12 6.44
CA ARG A 54 -3.79 -8.09 7.53
C ARG A 54 -2.78 -9.22 7.37
N LYS A 55 -2.63 -9.76 6.16
CA LYS A 55 -1.65 -10.83 5.88
C LYS A 55 -0.22 -10.37 6.12
N ILE A 56 0.12 -9.15 5.70
CA ILE A 56 1.44 -8.55 5.95
C ILE A 56 1.71 -8.45 7.45
N VAL A 57 0.75 -7.92 8.23
CA VAL A 57 0.88 -7.80 9.69
C VAL A 57 1.05 -9.15 10.38
N GLU A 58 0.30 -10.17 9.95
CA GLU A 58 0.42 -11.50 10.54
C GLU A 58 1.79 -12.14 10.23
N ALA A 59 2.35 -11.94 9.03
CA ALA A 59 3.71 -12.38 8.72
C ALA A 59 4.77 -11.65 9.58
N LEU A 60 4.61 -10.33 9.75
CA LEU A 60 5.48 -9.53 10.62
C LEU A 60 5.42 -9.98 12.08
N LYS A 61 4.23 -10.28 12.61
CA LYS A 61 4.04 -10.82 13.97
C LYS A 61 4.73 -12.17 14.18
N GLN A 62 4.79 -12.99 13.13
CA GLN A 62 5.47 -14.28 13.14
C GLN A 62 6.99 -14.14 12.95
N HIS A 63 7.49 -12.92 12.80
CA HIS A 63 8.89 -12.63 12.46
C HIS A 63 9.36 -13.30 11.15
N ASP A 64 8.43 -13.59 10.24
CA ASP A 64 8.75 -14.15 8.92
C ASP A 64 8.98 -13.01 7.92
N ALA A 65 10.24 -12.55 7.87
CA ALA A 65 10.63 -11.44 7.01
C ALA A 65 10.41 -11.74 5.51
N GLN A 66 10.68 -12.97 5.07
CA GLN A 66 10.59 -13.36 3.66
C GLN A 66 9.13 -13.39 3.19
N LEU A 67 8.23 -13.93 4.03
CA LEU A 67 6.80 -13.91 3.75
C LEU A 67 6.24 -12.48 3.79
N ALA A 68 6.65 -11.66 4.77
CA ALA A 68 6.22 -10.27 4.86
C ALA A 68 6.61 -9.47 3.62
N GLU A 69 7.85 -9.62 3.13
CA GLU A 69 8.33 -9.01 1.90
C GLU A 69 7.53 -9.49 0.68
N THR A 70 7.31 -10.79 0.55
CA THR A 70 6.53 -11.37 -0.55
C THR A 70 5.11 -10.79 -0.59
N LEU A 71 4.43 -10.73 0.56
CA LEU A 71 3.07 -10.20 0.67
C LEU A 71 3.01 -8.69 0.41
N ALA A 72 4.01 -7.93 0.86
CA ALA A 72 4.10 -6.50 0.59
C ALA A 72 4.29 -6.22 -0.91
N ASN A 73 5.17 -6.97 -1.57
CA ASN A 73 5.36 -6.87 -3.02
C ASN A 73 4.07 -7.24 -3.78
N GLN A 74 3.38 -8.31 -3.39
CA GLN A 74 2.10 -8.68 -3.99
C GLN A 74 1.02 -7.60 -3.81
N HIS A 75 0.96 -6.96 -2.65
CA HIS A 75 0.05 -5.83 -2.40
C HIS A 75 0.31 -4.66 -3.35
N ILE A 76 1.58 -4.30 -3.56
CA ILE A 76 1.96 -3.23 -4.50
C ILE A 76 1.62 -3.62 -5.94
N MET A 77 1.94 -4.84 -6.36
CA MET A 77 1.63 -5.31 -7.72
C MET A 77 0.13 -5.32 -8.00
N LYS A 78 -0.70 -5.81 -7.06
CA LYS A 78 -2.16 -5.72 -7.19
C LYS A 78 -2.64 -4.29 -7.25
N THR A 79 -2.01 -3.38 -6.51
CA THR A 79 -2.34 -1.96 -6.57
C THR A 79 -2.07 -1.41 -7.97
N ILE A 80 -0.95 -1.76 -8.61
CA ILE A 80 -0.63 -1.41 -9.99
C ILE A 80 -1.65 -2.01 -10.97
N GLU A 81 -1.98 -3.31 -10.86
CA GLU A 81 -2.97 -3.96 -11.71
C GLU A 81 -4.36 -3.31 -11.60
N ASN A 82 -4.76 -2.87 -10.40
CA ASN A 82 -6.00 -2.13 -10.20
C ASN A 82 -5.95 -0.74 -10.84
N MET A 83 -4.80 -0.09 -10.85
CA MET A 83 -4.60 1.18 -11.54
C MET A 83 -4.71 1.01 -13.05
N ASP A 84 -4.09 -0.03 -13.61
CA ASP A 84 -4.18 -0.39 -15.03
C ASP A 84 -5.64 -0.66 -15.43
N HIS A 85 -6.38 -1.45 -14.65
CA HIS A 85 -7.79 -1.72 -14.90
C HIS A 85 -8.69 -0.48 -14.86
N TYR A 86 -8.42 0.45 -13.93
CA TYR A 86 -9.16 1.72 -13.87
C TYR A 86 -8.81 2.63 -15.07
N GLY A 87 -7.62 2.46 -15.63
CA GLY A 87 -7.08 3.20 -16.77
C GLY A 87 -6.34 4.47 -16.33
N TRP A 88 -5.06 4.58 -16.72
CA TRP A 88 -4.20 5.72 -16.39
C TRP A 88 -4.78 7.07 -16.80
N ASP A 89 -5.45 7.13 -17.95
CA ASP A 89 -6.12 8.35 -18.42
C ASP A 89 -7.20 8.83 -17.45
N ASN A 90 -7.89 7.90 -16.77
CA ASN A 90 -8.91 8.24 -15.78
C ASN A 90 -8.30 8.67 -14.45
N LEU A 91 -7.13 8.13 -14.10
CA LEU A 91 -6.40 8.47 -12.88
C LEU A 91 -5.66 9.81 -12.96
N LEU A 92 -5.22 10.19 -14.16
CA LEU A 92 -4.42 11.40 -14.39
C LEU A 92 -5.26 12.62 -14.80
N LYS A 93 -6.54 12.45 -15.14
CA LYS A 93 -7.49 13.55 -15.36
C LYS A 93 -7.49 14.47 -14.12
N LYS A 94 -7.26 15.76 -14.35
CA LYS A 94 -7.20 16.80 -13.30
C LYS A 94 -8.56 17.01 -12.65
#